data_AF-A0A397AEH4-F1
#
_entry.id   AF-A0A397AEH4-F1
#
_cell.length_a   1.000
_cell.length_b   1.000
_cell.length_c   1.000
_cell.angle_alpha   90.00
_cell.angle_beta   90.00
_cell.angle_gamma   90.00
#
_symmetry.space_group_name_H-M   'P 1'
#
loop_
_entity.id
_entity.type
_entity.pdbx_description
1 polymer ?
#
loop_
_entity_poly.entity_id
_entity_poly.type
_entity_poly.pdbx_seq_one_letter_code
_entity_poly.pdbx_strand_id
1 'polypeptide(L)'
;MVVAPHTPANSKITETQSLNVIKNLIRVSISEICYLRSRIYYGHTMLEFMFYDVVDLFPDEVFKERVYADMHIKCLAPQENSRVQSMQDAYSITEWLEAGAFDAMEKKYLLQLEFCIYALGKNKTPQNLLECYTYKIKETSNGSTFSTSFTGTQNIDSHPEKVKTQAVQMIRNLVSITNTLEPLPKSRYITMKLSYNVGGFSCKEAGFASLGGFCGAAGLVDKLVGSVCMIPRNPETVYHLRT
;
A
#
# COMPACT_ATOMS: atom_id res chain seq x y z
N MET A 1 5.65 -33.94 -45.56
CA MET A 1 4.64 -33.03 -44.98
C MET A 1 4.88 -33.02 -43.48
N VAL A 2 5.61 -32.02 -42.97
CA VAL A 2 5.96 -31.94 -41.54
C VAL A 2 4.99 -30.93 -40.91
N VAL A 3 4.07 -31.42 -40.09
CA VAL A 3 3.14 -30.59 -39.32
C VAL A 3 3.93 -30.02 -38.15
N ALA A 4 4.09 -28.69 -38.11
CA ALA A 4 4.73 -28.01 -36.99
C ALA A 4 3.89 -28.17 -35.71
N PRO A 5 4.50 -28.28 -34.52
CA PRO A 5 3.78 -28.31 -33.26
C PRO A 5 3.13 -26.95 -33.04
N HIS A 6 1.82 -26.97 -32.85
CA HIS A 6 1.01 -25.83 -32.47
C HIS A 6 1.51 -25.31 -31.11
N THR A 7 2.02 -24.08 -31.10
CA THR A 7 2.24 -23.31 -29.88
C THR A 7 0.88 -23.10 -29.21
N PRO A 8 0.65 -23.55 -27.96
CA PRO A 8 -0.55 -23.17 -27.23
C PRO A 8 -0.39 -21.71 -26.77
N ALA A 9 -0.67 -20.78 -27.68
CA ALA A 9 -0.88 -19.38 -27.36
C ALA A 9 -2.31 -19.21 -26.83
N ASN A 10 -2.45 -19.20 -25.51
CA ASN A 10 -3.37 -18.38 -24.71
C ASN A 10 -3.50 -19.03 -23.33
N SER A 11 -2.47 -18.87 -22.49
CA SER A 11 -2.56 -19.26 -21.09
C SER A 11 -3.55 -18.31 -20.41
N LYS A 12 -4.80 -18.76 -20.22
CA LYS A 12 -5.78 -18.07 -19.38
C LYS A 12 -5.11 -17.72 -18.05
N ILE A 13 -5.10 -16.43 -17.72
CA ILE A 13 -4.55 -15.91 -16.47
C ILE A 13 -5.35 -16.50 -15.34
N THR A 14 -4.68 -17.03 -14.32
CA THR A 14 -5.36 -17.53 -13.13
C THR A 14 -5.73 -16.36 -12.21
N GLU A 15 -6.79 -16.51 -11.43
CA GLU A 15 -7.20 -15.51 -10.44
C GLU A 15 -6.05 -15.17 -9.46
N THR A 16 -5.29 -16.19 -9.03
CA THR A 16 -4.11 -16.01 -8.17
C THR A 16 -3.00 -15.20 -8.83
N GLN A 17 -2.73 -15.41 -10.13
CA GLN A 17 -1.75 -14.62 -10.87
C GLN A 17 -2.20 -13.16 -10.97
N SER A 18 -3.48 -12.95 -11.30
CA SER A 18 -4.09 -11.62 -11.37
C SER A 18 -3.97 -10.87 -10.03
N LEU A 19 -4.31 -11.55 -8.93
CA LEU A 19 -4.24 -11.00 -7.60
C LEU A 19 -2.81 -10.58 -7.21
N ASN A 20 -1.83 -11.43 -7.48
CA ASN A 20 -0.42 -11.15 -7.17
C ASN A 20 0.12 -9.96 -7.97
N VAL A 21 -0.31 -9.80 -9.22
CA VAL A 21 0.01 -8.62 -10.01
C VAL A 21 -0.49 -7.34 -9.32
N ILE A 22 -1.74 -7.32 -8.87
CA ILE A 22 -2.31 -6.13 -8.22
C ILE A 22 -1.64 -5.84 -6.87
N LYS A 23 -1.39 -6.86 -6.05
CA LYS A 23 -0.62 -6.68 -4.81
C LYS A 23 0.75 -6.05 -5.08
N ASN A 24 1.45 -6.53 -6.11
CA ASN A 24 2.74 -5.99 -6.51
C ASN A 24 2.64 -4.54 -6.97
N LEU A 25 1.60 -4.19 -7.74
CA LEU A 25 1.36 -2.81 -8.17
C LEU A 25 1.10 -1.87 -6.97
N ILE A 26 0.25 -2.28 -6.02
CA ILE A 26 -0.02 -1.50 -4.81
C ILE A 26 1.27 -1.34 -3.98
N ARG A 27 2.06 -2.40 -3.82
CA ARG A 27 3.34 -2.37 -3.09
C ARG A 27 4.35 -1.40 -3.71
N VAL A 28 4.50 -1.47 -5.04
CA VAL A 28 5.36 -0.55 -5.81
C VAL A 28 4.86 0.88 -5.69
N SER A 29 3.56 1.09 -5.87
CA SER A 29 2.92 2.41 -5.78
C SER A 29 3.17 3.08 -4.43
N ILE A 30 2.93 2.37 -3.32
CA ILE A 30 3.17 2.91 -1.97
C ILE A 30 4.65 3.14 -1.71
N SER A 31 5.53 2.25 -2.19
CA SER A 31 6.98 2.47 -2.06
C SER A 31 7.44 3.72 -2.79
N GLU A 32 6.97 3.92 -4.03
CA GLU A 32 7.27 5.10 -4.83
C GLU A 32 6.67 6.36 -4.20
N ILE A 33 5.47 6.33 -3.61
CA ILE A 33 4.94 7.47 -2.84
C ILE A 33 5.88 7.80 -1.68
N CYS A 34 6.29 6.79 -0.90
CA CYS A 34 7.21 6.99 0.22
C CYS A 34 8.56 7.57 -0.21
N TYR A 35 9.05 7.15 -1.38
CA TYR A 35 10.31 7.65 -1.93
C TYR A 35 10.16 9.06 -2.55
N LEU A 36 9.19 9.26 -3.43
CA LEU A 36 8.99 10.51 -4.20
C LEU A 36 8.56 11.70 -3.34
N ARG A 37 8.03 11.45 -2.13
CA ARG A 37 7.75 12.51 -1.16
C ARG A 37 8.96 12.89 -0.30
N SER A 38 10.14 12.32 -0.56
CA SER A 38 11.44 12.88 -0.18
C SER A 38 11.73 14.12 -1.03
N ARG A 39 11.81 15.29 -0.39
CA ARG A 39 12.18 16.56 -1.06
C ARG A 39 13.18 17.34 -0.22
N ILE A 40 14.17 17.89 -0.93
CA ILE A 40 15.15 18.83 -0.40
C ILE A 40 14.55 20.23 -0.46
N TYR A 41 14.50 20.94 0.67
CA TYR A 41 14.16 22.36 0.69
C TYR A 41 15.40 23.24 0.76
N TYR A 42 15.31 24.36 0.04
CA TYR A 42 16.21 25.50 0.18
C TYR A 42 15.49 26.55 1.02
N GLY A 43 15.90 26.73 2.27
CA GLY A 43 15.45 27.83 3.11
C GLY A 43 16.29 29.08 2.84
N HIS A 44 15.66 30.20 2.47
CA HIS A 44 16.31 31.51 2.48
C HIS A 44 16.30 32.04 3.92
N THR A 45 17.42 31.94 4.63
CA THR A 45 17.67 32.77 5.81
C THR A 45 18.80 33.74 5.49
N MET A 46 18.56 35.02 5.77
CA MET A 46 19.54 36.09 5.61
C MET A 46 20.73 35.80 6.54
N LEU A 47 21.78 35.21 5.98
CA LEU A 47 23.19 35.15 6.40
C LEU A 47 23.80 33.89 5.76
N GLU A 48 24.57 34.07 4.68
CA GLU A 48 25.51 33.22 3.89
C GLU A 48 25.72 31.70 4.13
N PHE A 49 24.92 31.00 4.93
CA PHE A 49 24.95 29.55 5.13
C PHE A 49 23.61 28.97 4.69
N MET A 50 23.56 28.40 3.48
CA MET A 50 22.41 27.58 3.06
C MET A 50 22.30 26.36 3.98
N PHE A 51 21.33 26.35 4.90
CA PHE A 51 20.93 25.15 5.62
C PHE A 51 19.82 24.46 4.82
N TYR A 52 20.13 23.28 4.31
CA TYR A 52 19.19 22.42 3.61
C TYR A 52 18.39 21.64 4.65
N ASP A 53 17.11 21.95 4.80
CA ASP A 53 16.20 21.05 5.50
C ASP A 53 15.68 20.03 4.49
N VAL A 54 16.21 18.81 4.56
CA VAL A 54 15.68 17.68 3.81
C VAL A 54 14.54 17.07 4.62
N VAL A 55 13.36 16.99 4.02
CA VAL A 55 12.11 16.70 4.72
C VAL A 55 11.54 15.39 4.18
N ASP A 56 12.28 14.31 4.41
CA ASP A 56 11.93 12.98 3.88
C ASP A 56 10.76 12.35 4.63
N LEU A 57 9.96 11.55 3.92
CA LEU A 57 9.03 10.64 4.57
C LEU A 57 9.80 9.47 5.21
N PHE A 58 10.80 8.98 4.48
CA PHE A 58 11.76 7.98 4.95
C PHE A 58 13.14 8.23 4.32
N PRO A 59 14.25 7.96 5.04
CA PRO A 59 15.60 8.12 4.50
C PRO A 59 15.93 7.03 3.45
N ASP A 60 16.85 7.34 2.54
CA ASP A 60 17.24 6.47 1.41
C ASP A 60 17.63 5.03 1.81
N GLU A 61 18.19 4.85 3.02
CA GLU A 61 18.63 3.56 3.54
C GLU A 61 17.51 2.50 3.66
N VAL A 62 16.24 2.92 3.81
CA VAL A 62 15.12 1.97 3.91
C VAL A 62 14.68 1.44 2.54
N PHE A 63 15.21 2.02 1.45
CA PHE A 63 14.86 1.67 0.10
C PHE A 63 15.93 0.83 -0.59
N LYS A 64 15.50 0.00 -1.53
CA LYS A 64 16.38 -0.68 -2.48
C LYS A 64 15.90 -0.43 -3.90
N GLU A 65 16.86 -0.23 -4.78
CA GLU A 65 16.59 -0.12 -6.20
C GLU A 65 16.17 -1.48 -6.75
N ARG A 66 15.10 -1.50 -7.55
CA ARG A 66 14.59 -2.69 -8.24
C ARG A 66 14.16 -2.31 -9.64
N VAL A 67 14.15 -3.29 -10.53
CA VAL A 67 13.57 -3.15 -11.86
C VAL A 67 12.15 -3.71 -11.83
N TYR A 68 11.17 -2.88 -12.19
CA TYR A 68 9.78 -3.29 -12.34
C TYR A 68 9.21 -2.72 -13.63
N ALA A 69 8.64 -3.57 -14.48
CA ALA A 69 8.13 -3.17 -15.79
C ALA A 69 9.15 -2.36 -16.64
N ASP A 70 10.43 -2.76 -16.59
CA ASP A 70 11.60 -2.10 -17.20
C ASP A 70 11.91 -0.69 -16.66
N MET A 71 11.29 -0.28 -15.55
CA MET A 71 11.62 0.95 -14.85
C MET A 71 12.47 0.66 -13.61
N HIS A 72 13.49 1.50 -13.39
CA HIS A 72 14.20 1.54 -12.12
C HIS A 72 13.34 2.27 -11.11
N ILE A 73 13.00 1.59 -10.02
CA ILE A 73 12.14 2.09 -8.96
C ILE A 73 12.82 1.90 -7.59
N LYS A 74 12.41 2.70 -6.61
CA LYS A 74 12.85 2.57 -5.22
C LYS A 74 11.77 1.87 -4.41
N CYS A 75 12.03 0.63 -4.04
CA CYS A 75 11.11 -0.17 -3.23
C CYS A 75 11.50 -0.11 -1.75
N LEU A 76 10.51 0.02 -0.87
CA LEU A 76 10.72 -0.21 0.56
C LEU A 76 11.28 -1.63 0.75
N ALA A 77 12.43 -1.71 1.43
CA ALA A 77 13.08 -2.95 1.78
C ALA A 77 13.72 -2.87 3.18
N PRO A 78 12.93 -2.52 4.22
CA PRO A 78 13.42 -2.38 5.58
C PRO A 78 13.85 -3.72 6.17
N GLN A 79 14.75 -3.66 7.16
CA GLN A 79 15.18 -4.83 7.91
C GLN A 79 14.26 -5.04 9.13
N GLU A 80 13.62 -6.21 9.20
CA GLU A 80 12.63 -6.59 10.24
C GLU A 80 13.13 -6.39 11.69
N ASN A 81 14.43 -6.56 11.95
CA ASN A 81 15.02 -6.50 13.30
C ASN A 81 15.94 -5.28 13.51
N SER A 82 15.79 -4.23 12.70
CA SER A 82 16.58 -3.02 12.88
C SER A 82 16.21 -2.29 14.17
N ARG A 83 17.21 -1.67 14.81
CA ARG A 83 17.01 -0.74 15.95
C ARG A 83 16.83 0.71 15.52
N VAL A 84 17.00 1.00 14.22
CA VAL A 84 16.84 2.34 13.67
C VAL A 84 15.35 2.63 13.48
N GLN A 85 14.85 3.76 14.00
CA GLN A 85 13.43 4.09 13.98
C GLN A 85 12.86 4.15 12.56
N SER A 86 13.56 4.80 11.62
CA SER A 86 13.19 4.87 10.20
C SER A 86 12.92 3.50 9.58
N MET A 87 13.74 2.50 9.94
CA MET A 87 13.60 1.13 9.46
C MET A 87 12.39 0.43 10.07
N GLN A 88 12.13 0.63 11.36
CA GLN A 88 10.96 0.07 12.05
C GLN A 88 9.66 0.67 11.51
N ASP A 89 9.68 1.97 11.24
CA ASP A 89 8.58 2.74 10.68
C ASP A 89 8.28 2.26 9.25
N ALA A 90 9.31 2.14 8.41
CA ALA A 90 9.18 1.59 7.06
C ALA A 90 8.72 0.12 7.09
N TYR A 91 9.21 -0.67 8.04
CA TYR A 91 8.79 -2.07 8.24
C TYR A 91 7.31 -2.17 8.58
N SER A 92 6.81 -1.25 9.41
CA SER A 92 5.38 -1.17 9.75
C SER A 92 4.51 -0.98 8.50
N ILE A 93 4.93 -0.11 7.56
CA ILE A 93 4.21 0.06 6.28
C ILE A 93 4.16 -1.26 5.50
N THR A 94 5.26 -2.01 5.46
CA THR A 94 5.30 -3.31 4.78
C THR A 94 4.42 -4.35 5.48
N GLU A 95 4.39 -4.39 6.82
CA GLU A 95 3.51 -5.30 7.56
C GLU A 95 2.02 -4.97 7.35
N TRP A 96 1.64 -3.70 7.32
CA TRP A 96 0.24 -3.32 7.04
C TRP A 96 -0.21 -3.80 5.65
N LEU A 97 0.71 -3.82 4.69
CA LEU A 97 0.45 -4.38 3.36
C LEU A 97 0.34 -5.90 3.40
N GLU A 98 1.36 -6.61 3.90
CA GLU A 98 1.39 -8.08 3.84
C GLU A 98 0.33 -8.73 4.74
N ALA A 99 0.31 -8.36 6.02
CA ALA A 99 -0.55 -8.99 7.02
C ALA A 99 -1.96 -8.38 7.09
N GLY A 100 -2.15 -7.17 6.55
CA GLY A 100 -3.45 -6.49 6.52
C GLY A 100 -4.09 -6.53 5.14
N ALA A 101 -3.59 -5.69 4.23
CA ALA A 101 -4.23 -5.47 2.94
C ALA A 101 -4.22 -6.71 2.05
N PHE A 102 -3.08 -7.38 1.90
CA PHE A 102 -2.92 -8.49 0.97
C PHE A 102 -3.60 -9.76 1.47
N ASP A 103 -3.56 -10.04 2.77
CA ASP A 103 -4.39 -11.06 3.42
C ASP A 103 -5.89 -10.81 3.15
N ALA A 104 -6.34 -9.55 3.30
CA ALA A 104 -7.72 -9.17 3.03
C ALA A 104 -8.13 -9.30 1.55
N MET A 105 -7.20 -9.06 0.63
CA MET A 105 -7.43 -9.29 -0.80
C MET A 105 -7.49 -10.78 -1.14
N GLU A 106 -6.64 -11.62 -0.53
CA GLU A 106 -6.68 -13.08 -0.73
C GLU A 106 -8.02 -13.67 -0.31
N LYS A 107 -8.57 -13.16 0.78
CA LYS A 107 -9.87 -13.54 1.32
C LYS A 107 -11.04 -12.80 0.66
N LYS A 108 -10.77 -11.98 -0.36
CA LYS A 108 -11.75 -11.26 -1.20
C LYS A 108 -12.73 -10.37 -0.44
N TYR A 109 -12.29 -9.78 0.68
CA TYR A 109 -13.13 -8.87 1.46
C TYR A 109 -12.61 -7.43 1.50
N LEU A 110 -11.43 -7.13 0.94
CA LEU A 110 -10.94 -5.75 0.83
C LEU A 110 -11.67 -4.99 -0.28
N LEU A 111 -12.36 -3.90 0.08
CA LEU A 111 -12.99 -2.99 -0.89
C LEU A 111 -12.06 -1.84 -1.27
N GLN A 112 -11.38 -1.29 -0.27
CA GLN A 112 -10.60 -0.07 -0.44
C GLN A 112 -9.41 -0.06 0.52
N LEU A 113 -8.28 0.42 0.02
CA LEU A 113 -7.11 0.83 0.79
C LEU A 113 -6.92 2.34 0.63
N GLU A 114 -6.75 3.05 1.74
CA GLU A 114 -6.40 4.46 1.77
C GLU A 114 -5.07 4.64 2.49
N PHE A 115 -4.07 5.16 1.80
CA PHE A 115 -2.78 5.53 2.37
C PHE A 115 -2.75 7.06 2.48
N CYS A 116 -2.90 7.57 3.71
CA CYS A 116 -3.05 9.00 3.94
C CYS A 116 -1.91 9.57 4.78
N ILE A 117 -1.56 10.83 4.51
CA ILE A 117 -0.56 11.61 5.24
C ILE A 117 -1.24 12.84 5.82
N TYR A 118 -1.07 13.04 7.12
CA TYR A 118 -1.63 14.17 7.87
C TYR A 118 -0.52 15.02 8.47
N ALA A 119 -0.80 16.31 8.66
CA ALA A 119 -0.02 17.15 9.55
C ALA A 119 -0.17 16.67 11.01
N LEU A 120 0.94 16.63 11.74
CA LEU A 120 0.92 16.28 13.16
C LEU A 120 0.49 17.49 14.01
N GLY A 121 -0.65 17.38 14.69
CA GLY A 121 -1.14 18.42 15.59
C GLY A 121 -0.39 18.47 16.93
N LYS A 122 -0.58 19.55 17.69
CA LYS A 122 0.09 19.80 18.98
C LYS A 122 -0.01 18.65 19.99
N ASN A 123 -1.10 17.88 19.94
CA ASN A 123 -1.35 16.74 20.84
C ASN A 123 -0.88 15.39 20.27
N LYS A 124 -0.01 15.39 19.25
CA LYS A 124 0.44 14.19 18.52
C LYS A 124 -0.70 13.39 17.87
N THR A 125 -1.79 14.07 17.54
CA THR A 125 -2.94 13.52 16.82
C THR A 125 -2.92 14.01 15.37
N PRO A 126 -3.48 13.24 14.41
CA PRO A 126 -3.69 13.75 13.06
C PRO A 126 -4.59 14.99 13.12
N GLN A 127 -4.22 16.05 12.42
CA GLN A 127 -4.99 17.30 12.38
C GLN A 127 -5.55 17.55 10.99
N ASN A 128 -4.69 17.93 10.04
CA ASN A 128 -5.10 18.26 8.67
C ASN A 128 -4.66 17.13 7.73
N LEU A 129 -5.57 16.63 6.90
CA LEU A 129 -5.23 15.72 5.82
C LEU A 129 -4.44 16.49 4.76
N LEU A 130 -3.23 16.04 4.45
CA LEU A 130 -2.37 16.65 3.44
C LEU A 130 -2.53 15.92 2.11
N GLU A 131 -2.43 14.60 2.15
CA GLU A 131 -2.47 13.74 0.97
C GLU A 131 -3.21 12.46 1.31
N CYS A 132 -4.02 11.94 0.38
CA CYS A 132 -4.49 10.57 0.48
C CYS A 132 -4.53 9.86 -0.87
N TYR A 133 -3.91 8.69 -0.90
CA TYR A 133 -3.81 7.81 -2.06
C TYR A 133 -4.75 6.63 -1.86
N THR A 134 -5.81 6.59 -2.65
CA THR A 134 -6.89 5.60 -2.52
C THR A 134 -6.78 4.56 -3.62
N TYR A 135 -6.88 3.28 -3.24
CA TYR A 135 -6.93 2.11 -4.10
C TYR A 135 -8.27 1.42 -3.88
N LYS A 136 -9.14 1.41 -4.89
CA LYS A 136 -10.43 0.71 -4.85
C LYS A 136 -10.30 -0.58 -5.61
N ILE A 137 -10.55 -1.69 -4.92
CA ILE A 137 -10.39 -3.03 -5.45
C ILE A 137 -11.76 -3.54 -5.87
N LYS A 138 -11.83 -4.15 -7.05
CA LYS A 138 -13.04 -4.75 -7.62
C LYS A 138 -12.70 -6.12 -8.17
N GLU A 139 -13.30 -7.14 -7.58
CA GLU A 139 -13.26 -8.48 -8.13
C GLU A 139 -14.21 -8.57 -9.33
N THR A 140 -13.74 -9.18 -10.42
CA THR A 140 -14.53 -9.43 -11.63
C THR A 140 -14.44 -10.91 -11.99
N SER A 141 -15.37 -11.41 -12.81
CA SER A 141 -15.38 -12.81 -13.27
C SER A 141 -14.12 -13.20 -14.05
N ASN A 142 -13.38 -12.22 -14.58
CA ASN A 142 -12.19 -12.43 -15.42
C ASN A 142 -10.89 -12.13 -14.67
N GLY A 143 -10.96 -11.89 -13.36
CA GLY A 143 -9.83 -11.51 -12.51
C GLY A 143 -10.14 -10.29 -11.64
N SER A 144 -9.16 -9.89 -10.85
CA SER A 144 -9.26 -8.71 -10.00
C SER A 144 -8.86 -7.47 -10.80
N THR A 145 -9.53 -6.35 -10.56
CA THR A 145 -9.18 -5.03 -11.09
C THR A 145 -9.04 -4.05 -9.94
N PHE A 146 -8.29 -2.98 -10.13
CA PHE A 146 -8.31 -1.88 -9.17
C PHE A 146 -8.27 -0.52 -9.87
N SER A 147 -8.78 0.49 -9.18
CA SER A 147 -8.73 1.88 -9.61
C SER A 147 -8.05 2.71 -8.54
N THR A 148 -7.36 3.77 -8.95
CA THR A 148 -6.70 4.68 -8.00
C THR A 148 -7.21 6.11 -8.16
N SER A 149 -7.15 6.90 -7.08
CA SER A 149 -7.52 8.32 -7.12
C SER A 149 -6.56 9.17 -7.96
N PHE A 150 -5.34 8.69 -8.20
CA PHE A 150 -4.26 9.45 -8.84
C PHE A 150 -3.92 8.98 -10.28
N THR A 151 -4.63 7.99 -10.82
CA THR A 151 -4.50 7.55 -12.22
C THR A 151 -5.62 8.05 -13.14
N GLY A 152 -6.47 8.98 -12.68
CA GLY A 152 -7.53 9.56 -13.50
C GLY A 152 -8.62 8.55 -13.87
N THR A 153 -9.17 7.85 -12.87
CA THR A 153 -10.31 6.89 -12.99
C THR A 153 -10.09 5.67 -13.90
N GLN A 154 -8.90 5.45 -14.45
CA GLN A 154 -8.61 4.27 -15.25
C GLN A 154 -8.55 3.02 -14.37
N ASN A 155 -9.35 2.00 -14.72
CA ASN A 155 -9.24 0.67 -14.12
C ASN A 155 -7.98 -0.01 -14.64
N ILE A 156 -7.13 -0.46 -13.72
CA ILE A 156 -5.96 -1.27 -14.01
C ILE A 156 -6.40 -2.73 -14.04
N ASP A 157 -6.04 -3.40 -15.13
CA ASP A 157 -6.44 -4.76 -15.50
C ASP A 157 -5.23 -5.67 -15.28
N SER A 158 -5.45 -6.81 -14.65
CA SER A 158 -4.40 -7.77 -14.34
C SER A 158 -3.93 -8.61 -15.54
N HIS A 159 -4.44 -8.34 -16.75
CA HIS A 159 -4.03 -9.00 -17.98
C HIS A 159 -2.55 -8.72 -18.34
N PRO A 160 -1.67 -9.75 -18.47
CA PRO A 160 -0.21 -9.59 -18.60
C PRO A 160 0.24 -8.62 -19.69
N GLU A 161 -0.46 -8.61 -20.83
CA GLU A 161 -0.18 -7.70 -21.96
C GLU A 161 -0.36 -6.22 -21.60
N LYS A 162 -1.27 -5.90 -20.68
CA LYS A 162 -1.61 -4.53 -20.26
C LYS A 162 -0.89 -4.12 -18.97
N VAL A 163 -0.60 -5.08 -18.10
CA VAL A 163 -0.02 -4.85 -16.76
C VAL A 163 1.25 -4.02 -16.83
N LYS A 164 2.15 -4.33 -17.76
CA LYS A 164 3.42 -3.61 -17.91
C LYS A 164 3.18 -2.13 -18.25
N THR A 165 2.35 -1.87 -19.26
CA THR A 165 2.02 -0.51 -19.69
C THR A 165 1.27 0.27 -18.60
N GLN A 166 0.34 -0.38 -17.91
CA GLN A 166 -0.43 0.21 -16.81
C GLN A 166 0.45 0.51 -15.59
N ALA A 167 1.40 -0.37 -15.26
CA ALA A 167 2.40 -0.15 -14.22
C ALA A 167 3.25 1.11 -14.52
N VAL A 168 3.79 1.19 -15.73
CA VAL A 168 4.61 2.31 -16.18
C VAL A 168 3.82 3.61 -16.11
N GLN A 169 2.56 3.60 -16.57
CA GLN A 169 1.70 4.77 -16.51
C GLN A 169 1.40 5.19 -15.07
N MET A 170 1.15 4.23 -14.17
CA MET A 170 0.90 4.50 -12.76
C MET A 170 2.12 5.17 -12.09
N ILE A 171 3.33 4.65 -12.32
CA ILE A 171 4.57 5.24 -11.78
C ILE A 171 4.78 6.65 -12.34
N ARG A 172 4.61 6.86 -13.66
CA ARG A 172 4.72 8.19 -14.27
C ARG A 172 3.70 9.18 -13.70
N ASN A 173 2.46 8.74 -13.46
CA ASN A 173 1.43 9.58 -12.85
C ASN A 173 1.80 9.96 -11.41
N LEU A 174 2.33 9.03 -10.63
CA LEU A 174 2.83 9.31 -9.29
C LEU A 174 3.91 10.38 -9.33
N VAL A 175 4.96 10.19 -10.14
CA VAL A 175 6.04 11.17 -10.32
C VAL A 175 5.49 12.54 -10.75
N SER A 176 4.54 12.56 -11.69
CA SER A 176 3.94 13.82 -12.15
C SER A 176 3.16 14.53 -11.04
N ILE A 177 2.33 13.81 -10.28
CA ILE A 177 1.49 14.40 -9.23
C ILE A 177 2.34 14.85 -8.06
N THR A 178 3.24 13.99 -7.56
CA THR A 178 4.15 14.34 -6.44
C THR A 178 5.04 15.52 -6.78
N ASN A 179 5.33 15.74 -8.07
CA ASN A 179 6.07 16.91 -8.52
C ASN A 179 5.31 18.23 -8.39
N THR A 180 3.99 18.19 -8.49
CA THR A 180 3.11 19.37 -8.36
C THR A 180 2.71 19.68 -6.93
N LEU A 181 2.88 18.73 -6.01
CA LEU A 181 2.50 18.88 -4.61
C LEU A 181 3.50 19.74 -3.84
N GLU A 182 2.99 20.66 -3.03
CA GLU A 182 3.78 21.36 -2.01
C GLU A 182 4.48 20.33 -1.13
N PRO A 183 5.74 20.57 -0.73
CA PRO A 183 6.41 19.52 0.02
C PRO A 183 5.89 19.43 1.47
N LEU A 184 6.11 18.26 2.08
CA LEU A 184 5.47 17.89 3.35
C LEU A 184 6.06 18.66 4.54
N PRO A 185 5.29 18.92 5.61
CA PRO A 185 5.81 19.52 6.85
C PRO A 185 6.72 18.54 7.61
N LYS A 186 7.61 19.02 8.48
CA LYS A 186 8.62 18.19 9.18
C LYS A 186 8.06 17.04 10.02
N SER A 187 6.90 17.20 10.65
CA SER A 187 6.28 16.16 11.48
C SER A 187 4.95 15.74 10.88
N ARG A 188 4.80 14.44 10.65
CA ARG A 188 3.62 13.88 9.97
C ARG A 188 3.03 12.72 10.75
N TYR A 189 1.80 12.41 10.38
CA TYR A 189 1.07 11.26 10.87
C TYR A 189 0.60 10.48 9.65
N ILE A 190 1.06 9.24 9.49
CA ILE A 190 0.73 8.38 8.35
C ILE A 190 -0.34 7.40 8.81
N THR A 191 -1.34 7.15 7.98
CA THR A 191 -2.30 6.07 8.20
C THR A 191 -2.45 5.18 6.98
N MET A 192 -2.78 3.92 7.25
CA MET A 192 -3.34 3.02 6.25
C MET A 192 -4.69 2.54 6.73
N LYS A 193 -5.73 2.89 5.99
CA LYS A 193 -7.11 2.50 6.28
C LYS A 193 -7.57 1.46 5.28
N LEU A 194 -8.10 0.35 5.79
CA LEU A 194 -8.69 -0.74 5.03
C LEU A 194 -10.20 -0.75 5.28
N SER A 195 -10.99 -0.71 4.20
CA SER A 195 -12.44 -0.83 4.26
C SER A 195 -12.87 -2.17 3.67
N TYR A 196 -13.80 -2.86 4.35
CA TYR A 196 -14.17 -4.23 4.01
C TYR A 196 -15.62 -4.36 3.53
N ASN A 197 -15.89 -5.42 2.75
CA ASN A 197 -17.25 -5.76 2.36
C ASN A 197 -17.97 -6.50 3.50
N VAL A 198 -18.97 -5.86 4.10
CA VAL A 198 -19.73 -6.43 5.25
C VAL A 198 -20.90 -7.33 4.78
N GLY A 199 -21.20 -7.38 3.47
CA GLY A 199 -22.32 -8.14 2.94
C GLY A 199 -21.93 -9.54 2.43
N GLY A 200 -22.19 -10.59 3.23
CA GLY A 200 -22.27 -11.96 2.69
C GLY A 200 -21.89 -13.13 3.60
N PHE A 201 -21.38 -12.93 4.81
CA PHE A 201 -20.95 -14.06 5.65
C PHE A 201 -22.05 -14.56 6.58
N SER A 202 -22.86 -15.51 6.08
CA SER A 202 -23.64 -16.42 6.93
C SER A 202 -22.66 -17.29 7.71
N CYS A 203 -22.57 -17.08 9.02
CA CYS A 203 -21.85 -17.93 9.97
C CYS A 203 -22.50 -19.32 10.03
N LYS A 204 -22.30 -20.17 9.01
CA LYS A 204 -22.75 -21.58 9.00
C LYS A 204 -21.68 -22.61 8.67
N GLU A 205 -20.47 -22.21 8.28
CA GLU A 205 -19.40 -23.16 7.96
C GLU A 205 -18.14 -23.07 8.82
N ALA A 206 -18.15 -22.26 9.88
CA ALA A 206 -17.13 -22.32 10.91
C ALA A 206 -17.73 -22.99 12.15
N GLY A 207 -17.80 -24.31 12.14
CA GLY A 207 -18.12 -25.07 13.35
C GLY A 207 -17.00 -24.95 14.36
N PHE A 208 -16.99 -23.92 15.21
CA PHE A 208 -16.29 -23.94 16.51
C PHE A 208 -17.00 -23.05 17.54
N ALA A 209 -17.08 -23.58 18.75
CA ALA A 209 -17.95 -23.18 19.84
C ALA A 209 -17.70 -21.76 20.38
N SER A 210 -18.78 -21.15 20.86
CA SER A 210 -18.76 -19.89 21.58
C SER A 210 -17.93 -20.01 22.86
N LEU A 211 -16.88 -19.20 22.98
CA LEU A 211 -16.41 -18.74 24.28
C LEU A 211 -16.39 -17.22 24.23
N GLY A 212 -17.23 -16.63 25.07
CA GLY A 212 -17.52 -15.20 25.10
C GLY A 212 -16.41 -14.37 25.73
N GLY A 213 -16.67 -13.06 25.74
CA GLY A 213 -15.98 -12.13 26.63
C GLY A 213 -15.19 -11.04 25.91
N PHE A 214 -15.60 -9.80 26.20
CA PHE A 214 -14.84 -8.55 26.13
C PHE A 214 -14.66 -7.87 24.76
N CYS A 215 -15.57 -6.93 24.56
CA CYS A 215 -15.39 -5.70 23.80
C CYS A 215 -14.71 -4.66 24.73
N GLY A 216 -13.67 -3.98 24.26
CA GLY A 216 -13.16 -2.77 24.91
C GLY A 216 -11.64 -2.56 24.84
N ALA A 217 -11.28 -1.39 24.31
CA ALA A 217 -10.02 -0.67 24.46
C ALA A 217 -8.83 -1.07 23.58
N ALA A 218 -8.23 0.01 23.06
CA ALA A 218 -6.95 0.14 22.39
C ALA A 218 -5.84 -0.79 22.91
N GLY A 219 -5.09 -1.36 21.95
CA GLY A 219 -3.77 -1.92 22.16
C GLY A 219 -3.76 -3.42 22.35
N LEU A 220 -3.50 -4.17 21.27
CA LEU A 220 -2.43 -5.17 21.25
C LEU A 220 -2.24 -5.67 19.81
N VAL A 221 -1.02 -5.50 19.33
CA VAL A 221 -0.49 -6.24 18.19
C VAL A 221 -0.04 -7.57 18.76
N ASP A 222 -0.89 -8.60 18.71
CA ASP A 222 -0.46 -9.96 19.02
C ASP A 222 -0.02 -10.68 17.75
N LYS A 223 1.29 -10.91 17.67
CA LYS A 223 1.94 -11.73 16.66
C LYS A 223 1.53 -13.20 16.81
N LEU A 224 1.09 -13.77 15.68
CA LEU A 224 1.36 -15.13 15.17
C LEU A 224 1.11 -16.32 16.11
N VAL A 225 0.12 -17.16 15.78
CA VAL A 225 0.25 -18.60 15.45
C VAL A 225 -1.16 -19.15 15.17
N GLY A 226 -1.34 -19.76 14.01
CA GLY A 226 -2.52 -20.57 13.68
C GLY A 226 -3.46 -19.91 12.68
N SER A 227 -3.69 -20.61 11.57
CA SER A 227 -4.63 -20.27 10.50
C SER A 227 -6.09 -20.19 11.00
N VAL A 228 -6.41 -19.17 11.78
CA VAL A 228 -7.78 -18.83 12.14
C VAL A 228 -8.22 -17.72 11.21
N CYS A 229 -9.27 -17.98 10.44
CA CYS A 229 -9.89 -17.01 9.55
C CYS A 229 -10.34 -15.79 10.37
N MET A 230 -9.50 -14.75 10.42
CA MET A 230 -9.82 -13.46 11.01
C MET A 230 -10.76 -12.72 10.05
N ILE A 231 -12.05 -13.02 10.13
CA ILE A 231 -13.07 -12.16 9.53
C ILE A 231 -13.06 -10.84 10.33
N PRO A 232 -12.85 -9.68 9.70
CA PRO A 232 -12.84 -8.43 10.43
C PRO A 232 -14.22 -8.18 11.05
N ARG A 233 -14.29 -8.14 12.39
CA ARG A 233 -15.52 -7.80 13.15
C ARG A 233 -15.94 -6.33 12.97
N ASN A 234 -15.03 -5.49 12.49
CA ASN A 234 -15.22 -4.06 12.27
C ASN A 234 -15.24 -3.80 10.74
N PRO A 235 -16.17 -2.97 10.20
CA PRO A 235 -16.17 -2.58 8.79
C PRO A 235 -14.86 -1.96 8.29
N GLU A 236 -14.02 -1.46 9.21
CA GLU A 236 -12.76 -0.80 8.87
C GLU A 236 -11.63 -1.20 9.82
N THR A 237 -10.39 -1.13 9.33
CA THR A 237 -9.17 -1.21 10.14
C THR A 237 -8.27 -0.03 9.80
N VAL A 238 -7.75 0.66 10.81
CA VAL A 238 -6.87 1.83 10.63
C VAL A 238 -5.55 1.58 11.35
N TYR A 239 -4.48 1.48 10.56
CA TYR A 239 -3.12 1.50 11.05
C TYR A 239 -2.58 2.92 11.06
N HIS A 240 -1.65 3.19 11.96
CA HIS A 240 -1.09 4.53 12.11
C HIS A 240 0.36 4.54 12.56
N LEU A 241 1.09 5.56 12.12
CA LEU A 241 2.50 5.77 12.38
C LEU A 241 2.78 7.26 12.52
N ARG A 242 3.76 7.61 13.37
CA ARG A 242 4.26 8.97 13.54
C ARG A 242 5.68 9.02 13.01
N THR A 243 5.97 10.00 12.15
CA THR A 243 7.27 10.22 11.50
C THR A 243 7.71 11.66 11.70
#